data_AF-Q86BM3-F1
#
_entry.id   AF-Q86BM3-F1
#
_cell.length_a   1.000
_cell.length_b   1.000
_cell.length_c   1.000
_cell.angle_alpha   90.00
_cell.angle_beta   90.00
_cell.angle_gamma   90.00
#
_symmetry.space_group_name_H-M   'P 1'
#
loop_
_entity.id
_entity.type
_entity.pdbx_description
1 polymer ?
#
loop_
_entity_poly.entity_id
_entity_poly.type
_entity_poly.pdbx_seq_one_letter_code
_entity_poly.pdbx_strand_id
1 'polypeptide(L)'
;MDNIYHQDNIRPTIEQLDPMTQFIRSIYNIGLILIGITVGAWILLMLTHIHLQRYLPFPCYVLALIIFLVMICMHCIPRISYYSPCKWFMTGLVVVCTTLFGCHFIHDLSPLIISFVMIGVALIIMLLNFSGAMCPQEFLPGGVCSTLLMMALLLVLTIVGIVQLCTGSVELLDTFVSILFLMLIIAIPIQAQFNHGRLNVVEVVPEEHLMVCTLTLYLHSMMFFFCVCYFILVDERKEAIRQTSEAPKISLENDFD
;
A
#
# COMPACT_ATOMS: atom_id res chain seq x y z
N MET A 1 -64.96 10.07 -6.95
CA MET A 1 -64.38 10.72 -5.77
C MET A 1 -64.35 9.67 -4.69
N ASP A 2 -63.18 9.11 -4.42
CA ASP A 2 -62.56 9.11 -3.09
C ASP A 2 -61.33 8.20 -3.11
N ASN A 3 -60.19 8.84 -2.87
CA ASN A 3 -58.92 8.23 -2.55
C ASN A 3 -59.07 7.44 -1.25
N ILE A 4 -59.04 6.11 -1.33
CA ILE A 4 -59.01 5.24 -0.14
C ILE A 4 -57.74 4.40 -0.06
N TYR A 5 -56.69 4.76 -0.80
CA TYR A 5 -55.36 4.28 -0.48
C TYR A 5 -54.71 5.25 0.50
N HIS A 6 -55.31 5.26 1.70
CA HIS A 6 -54.70 5.75 2.92
C HIS A 6 -53.36 5.03 3.11
N GLN A 7 -52.32 5.76 2.73
CA GLN A 7 -51.04 5.88 3.36
C GLN A 7 -51.06 5.43 4.84
N ASP A 8 -50.79 4.15 5.09
CA ASP A 8 -50.45 3.66 6.43
C ASP A 8 -49.34 2.60 6.32
N ASN A 9 -48.20 2.95 6.91
CA ASN A 9 -47.17 2.02 7.38
C ASN A 9 -46.29 1.29 6.37
N ILE A 10 -45.80 1.98 5.33
CA ILE A 10 -44.43 1.69 4.88
C ILE A 10 -43.51 2.24 5.97
N ARG A 11 -43.33 1.44 7.03
CA ARG A 11 -42.12 1.46 7.85
C ARG A 11 -40.99 1.68 6.85
N PRO A 12 -40.16 2.73 6.94
CA PRO A 12 -39.04 2.88 6.03
C PRO A 12 -38.18 1.64 6.22
N THR A 13 -38.44 0.63 5.39
CA THR A 13 -37.63 -0.56 5.23
C THR A 13 -36.32 0.04 4.82
N ILE A 14 -35.43 0.16 5.81
CA ILE A 14 -34.02 0.50 5.74
C ILE A 14 -33.67 0.61 4.26
N GLU A 15 -33.66 1.85 3.74
CA GLU A 15 -33.32 2.17 2.35
C GLU A 15 -32.35 1.09 1.90
N GLN A 16 -32.79 0.22 0.98
CA GLN A 16 -31.95 -0.85 0.47
C GLN A 16 -30.70 -0.15 -0.06
N LEU A 17 -29.65 -0.17 0.75
CA LEU A 17 -28.47 0.62 0.51
C LEU A 17 -27.96 0.17 -0.85
N ASP A 18 -27.83 1.11 -1.78
CA ASP A 18 -27.42 0.83 -3.14
C ASP A 18 -26.21 -0.14 -3.13
N PRO A 19 -26.26 -1.27 -3.87
CA PRO A 19 -25.22 -2.31 -3.82
C PRO A 19 -23.80 -1.76 -3.99
N MET A 20 -23.62 -0.70 -4.79
CA MET A 20 -22.32 -0.04 -4.93
C MET A 20 -21.88 0.68 -3.66
N THR A 21 -22.80 1.36 -2.96
CA THR A 21 -22.50 1.99 -1.67
C THR A 21 -22.10 0.95 -0.62
N GLN A 22 -22.77 -0.21 -0.59
CA GLN A 22 -22.41 -1.31 0.30
C GLN A 22 -21.03 -1.90 -0.04
N PHE A 23 -20.74 -2.06 -1.32
CA PHE A 23 -19.44 -2.50 -1.83
C PHE A 23 -18.31 -1.57 -1.39
N ILE A 24 -18.44 -0.27 -1.64
CA ILE A 24 -17.46 0.76 -1.27
C ILE A 24 -17.21 0.74 0.24
N ARG A 25 -18.28 0.76 1.05
CA ARG A 25 -18.17 0.67 2.52
C ARG A 25 -17.44 -0.59 2.97
N SER A 26 -17.70 -1.72 2.31
CA SER A 26 -17.08 -3.00 2.66
C SER A 26 -15.58 -2.99 2.35
N ILE A 27 -15.16 -2.43 1.21
CA ILE A 27 -13.73 -2.27 0.87
C ILE A 27 -13.01 -1.49 1.97
N TYR A 28 -13.52 -0.31 2.32
CA TYR A 28 -12.85 0.56 3.29
C TYR A 28 -12.89 -0.01 4.71
N ASN A 29 -14.00 -0.62 5.13
CA ASN A 29 -14.11 -1.21 6.46
C ASN A 29 -13.14 -2.40 6.62
N ILE A 30 -13.15 -3.34 5.66
CA ILE A 30 -12.25 -4.50 5.72
C ILE A 30 -10.80 -4.03 5.59
N GLY A 31 -10.51 -3.12 4.66
CA GLY A 31 -9.18 -2.56 4.47
C GLY A 31 -8.64 -1.89 5.74
N LEU A 32 -9.47 -1.09 6.41
CA LEU A 32 -9.11 -0.44 7.68
C LEU A 32 -8.87 -1.46 8.79
N ILE A 33 -9.65 -2.55 8.85
CA ILE A 33 -9.38 -3.66 9.79
C ILE A 33 -8.02 -4.31 9.50
N LEU A 34 -7.69 -4.60 8.24
CA LEU A 34 -6.40 -5.22 7.88
C LEU A 34 -5.22 -4.30 8.20
N ILE A 35 -5.35 -2.99 7.91
CA ILE A 35 -4.38 -1.97 8.30
C ILE A 35 -4.25 -1.93 9.82
N GLY A 36 -5.35 -1.87 10.56
CA GLY A 36 -5.38 -1.85 12.02
C GLY A 36 -4.71 -3.07 12.65
N ILE A 37 -4.92 -4.26 12.10
CA ILE A 37 -4.25 -5.49 12.54
C ILE A 37 -2.74 -5.39 12.34
N THR A 38 -2.30 -4.91 11.16
CA THR A 38 -0.88 -4.80 10.82
C THR A 38 -0.17 -3.80 11.72
N VAL A 39 -0.77 -2.61 11.89
CA VAL A 39 -0.25 -1.56 12.76
C VAL A 39 -0.27 -2.00 14.23
N GLY A 40 -1.35 -2.66 14.67
CA GLY A 40 -1.45 -3.21 16.02
C GLY A 40 -0.37 -4.26 16.30
N ALA A 41 -0.08 -5.14 15.34
CA ALA A 41 0.99 -6.12 15.44
C ALA A 41 2.36 -5.44 15.56
N TRP A 42 2.62 -4.40 14.76
CA TRP A 42 3.86 -3.63 14.85
C TRP A 42 4.02 -2.90 16.19
N ILE A 43 2.97 -2.26 16.70
CA ILE A 43 3.00 -1.62 18.02
C ILE A 43 3.29 -2.65 19.11
N LEU A 44 2.64 -3.82 19.05
CA LEU A 44 2.87 -4.90 20.02
C LEU A 44 4.31 -5.42 19.96
N LEU A 45 4.88 -5.58 18.76
CA LEU A 45 6.27 -5.99 18.59
C LEU A 45 7.26 -4.94 19.12
N MET A 46 6.97 -3.66 18.93
CA MET A 46 7.77 -2.57 19.49
C MET A 46 7.73 -2.56 21.02
N LEU A 47 6.56 -2.78 21.63
CA LEU A 47 6.41 -2.84 23.09
C LEU A 47 7.09 -4.06 23.72
N THR A 48 7.14 -5.18 23.00
CA THR A 48 7.77 -6.42 23.49
C THR A 48 9.28 -6.47 23.25
N HIS A 49 9.86 -5.52 22.51
CA HIS A 49 11.28 -5.49 22.13
C HIS A 49 11.75 -6.79 21.43
N ILE A 50 10.84 -7.50 20.75
CA ILE A 50 11.14 -8.75 20.06
C ILE A 50 11.65 -8.44 18.65
N HIS A 51 12.87 -8.90 18.36
CA HIS A 51 13.55 -8.69 17.09
C HIS A 51 13.22 -9.81 16.11
N LEU A 52 11.99 -9.80 15.58
CA LEU A 52 11.47 -10.90 14.77
C LEU A 52 12.32 -11.18 13.52
N GLN A 53 12.90 -10.12 12.91
CA GLN A 53 13.74 -10.23 11.72
C GLN A 53 14.90 -11.23 11.89
N ARG A 54 15.49 -11.31 13.09
CA ARG A 54 16.62 -12.21 13.37
C ARG A 54 16.24 -13.70 13.31
N TYR A 55 14.95 -14.01 13.39
CA TYR A 55 14.42 -15.37 13.36
C TYR A 55 13.93 -15.81 11.97
N LEU A 56 13.87 -14.91 10.98
CA LEU A 56 13.48 -15.30 9.62
C LEU A 56 14.62 -16.07 8.94
N PRO A 57 14.38 -17.30 8.44
CA PRO A 57 15.40 -18.10 7.78
C PRO A 57 15.63 -17.72 6.31
N PHE A 58 14.91 -16.72 5.81
CA PHE A 58 14.95 -16.29 4.41
C PHE A 58 15.00 -14.75 4.30
N PRO A 59 15.53 -14.21 3.20
CA PRO A 59 15.66 -12.77 3.01
C PRO A 59 14.32 -12.08 2.71
N CYS A 60 14.23 -10.79 3.05
CA CYS A 60 12.97 -10.01 2.97
C CYS A 60 12.37 -9.93 1.56
N TYR A 61 13.18 -10.00 0.49
CA TYR A 61 12.66 -9.99 -0.89
C TYR A 61 11.76 -11.20 -1.19
N VAL A 62 11.93 -12.32 -0.48
CA VAL A 62 11.07 -13.50 -0.62
C VAL A 62 9.65 -13.20 -0.16
N LEU A 63 9.49 -12.39 0.90
CA LEU A 63 8.16 -11.94 1.36
C LEU A 63 7.47 -11.09 0.31
N ALA A 64 8.20 -10.14 -0.29
CA ALA A 64 7.67 -9.30 -1.36
C ALA A 64 7.26 -10.12 -2.59
N LEU A 65 8.06 -11.13 -2.95
CA LEU A 65 7.74 -12.04 -4.05
C LEU A 65 6.47 -12.85 -3.77
N ILE A 66 6.29 -13.36 -2.55
CA ILE A 66 5.07 -14.08 -2.15
C ILE A 66 3.86 -13.17 -2.26
N ILE A 67 3.92 -11.95 -1.73
CA ILE A 67 2.83 -10.96 -1.83
C ILE A 67 2.47 -10.71 -3.29
N PHE A 68 3.48 -10.47 -4.14
CA PHE A 68 3.30 -10.22 -5.56
C PHE A 68 2.63 -11.39 -6.29
N LEU A 69 3.09 -12.63 -6.04
CA LEU A 69 2.51 -13.84 -6.62
C LEU A 69 1.06 -14.05 -6.18
N VAL A 70 0.75 -13.82 -4.90
CA VAL A 70 -0.63 -13.91 -4.39
C VAL A 70 -1.51 -12.88 -5.07
N MET A 71 -1.05 -11.64 -5.22
CA MET A 71 -1.80 -10.60 -5.91
C MET A 71 -2.01 -10.93 -7.39
N ILE A 72 -0.99 -11.42 -8.10
CA ILE A 72 -1.16 -11.90 -9.48
C ILE A 72 -2.22 -13.00 -9.54
N CYS A 73 -2.14 -14.01 -8.67
CA CYS A 73 -3.11 -15.10 -8.64
C CYS A 73 -4.54 -14.59 -8.43
N MET A 74 -4.73 -13.63 -7.52
CA MET A 74 -6.05 -13.04 -7.24
C MET A 74 -6.56 -12.15 -8.39
N HIS A 75 -5.68 -11.40 -9.05
CA HIS A 75 -6.05 -10.56 -10.19
C HIS A 75 -6.31 -11.37 -11.47
N CYS A 76 -5.52 -12.41 -11.73
CA CYS A 76 -5.64 -13.24 -12.93
C CYS A 76 -6.79 -14.25 -12.83
N ILE A 77 -7.15 -14.67 -11.61
CA ILE A 77 -8.20 -15.65 -11.37
C ILE A 77 -9.17 -15.08 -10.33
N PRO A 78 -10.00 -14.08 -10.69
CA PRO A 78 -10.94 -13.45 -9.75
C PRO A 78 -11.91 -14.47 -9.13
N ARG A 79 -12.17 -15.58 -9.82
CA ARG A 79 -12.96 -16.70 -9.28
C ARG A 79 -12.37 -17.34 -8.02
N ILE A 80 -11.05 -17.26 -7.78
CA ILE A 80 -10.44 -17.68 -6.51
C ILE A 80 -10.94 -16.82 -5.34
N SER A 81 -11.14 -15.53 -5.61
CA SER A 81 -11.66 -14.54 -4.67
C SER A 81 -13.10 -14.86 -4.21
N TYR A 82 -13.83 -15.65 -5.01
CA TYR A 82 -15.19 -16.09 -4.69
C TYR A 82 -15.22 -17.24 -3.67
N TYR A 83 -14.29 -18.19 -3.75
CA TYR A 83 -14.27 -19.36 -2.86
C TYR A 83 -13.83 -18.99 -1.44
N SER A 84 -14.76 -19.15 -0.48
CA SER A 84 -14.66 -18.59 0.87
C SER A 84 -13.37 -18.92 1.65
N PRO A 85 -12.88 -20.17 1.76
CA PRO A 85 -11.66 -20.40 2.55
C PRO A 85 -10.40 -19.89 1.85
N CYS A 86 -10.36 -19.95 0.52
CA CYS A 86 -9.17 -19.61 -0.26
C CYS A 86 -8.89 -18.11 -0.20
N LYS A 87 -9.91 -17.26 -0.36
CA LYS A 87 -9.74 -15.81 -0.28
C LYS A 87 -9.19 -15.36 1.06
N TRP A 88 -9.70 -15.89 2.18
CA TRP A 88 -9.25 -15.54 3.51
C TRP A 88 -7.84 -16.05 3.80
N PHE A 89 -7.48 -17.23 3.30
CA PHE A 89 -6.12 -17.74 3.37
C PHE A 89 -5.13 -16.83 2.62
N MET A 90 -5.45 -16.45 1.38
CA MET A 90 -4.62 -15.54 0.59
C MET A 90 -4.47 -14.17 1.24
N THR A 91 -5.57 -13.61 1.75
CA THR A 91 -5.55 -12.35 2.52
C THR A 91 -4.68 -12.48 3.77
N GLY A 92 -4.84 -13.55 4.55
CA GLY A 92 -4.03 -13.82 5.72
C GLY A 92 -2.55 -13.93 5.39
N LEU A 93 -2.21 -14.63 4.30
CA LEU A 93 -0.84 -14.76 3.82
C LEU A 93 -0.23 -13.39 3.45
N VAL A 94 -0.97 -12.56 2.70
CA VAL A 94 -0.52 -11.20 2.34
C VAL A 94 -0.29 -10.35 3.59
N VAL A 95 -1.22 -10.37 4.54
CA VAL A 95 -1.12 -9.58 5.78
C VAL A 95 0.07 -10.04 6.63
N VAL A 96 0.26 -11.34 6.79
CA VAL A 96 1.40 -11.90 7.54
C VAL A 96 2.72 -11.51 6.86
N CYS A 97 2.85 -11.74 5.55
CA CYS A 97 4.06 -11.39 4.81
C CYS A 97 4.36 -9.88 4.89
N THR A 98 3.33 -9.03 4.78
CA THR A 98 3.48 -7.57 4.86
C THR A 98 3.86 -7.12 6.27
N THR A 99 3.28 -7.73 7.30
CA THR A 99 3.62 -7.46 8.69
C THR A 99 5.08 -7.82 8.95
N LEU A 100 5.52 -9.02 8.55
CA LEU A 100 6.90 -9.47 8.67
C LEU A 100 7.88 -8.58 7.91
N PHE A 101 7.50 -8.13 6.71
CA PHE A 101 8.31 -7.22 5.90
C PHE A 101 8.46 -5.86 6.59
N GLY A 102 7.38 -5.31 7.16
CA GLY A 102 7.43 -4.05 7.89
C GLY A 102 8.26 -4.09 9.17
N CYS A 103 8.34 -5.25 9.84
CA CYS A 103 9.22 -5.42 11.01
C CYS A 103 10.69 -5.10 10.70
N HIS A 104 11.13 -5.27 9.44
CA HIS A 104 12.48 -4.91 9.03
C HIS A 104 12.71 -3.39 9.12
N PHE A 105 11.78 -2.58 8.61
CA PHE A 105 11.88 -1.12 8.61
C PHE A 105 11.69 -0.51 10.00
N ILE A 106 10.80 -1.12 10.80
CA ILE A 106 10.43 -0.60 12.11
C ILE A 106 11.58 -0.74 13.11
N HIS A 107 12.44 -1.74 12.93
CA HIS A 107 13.58 -1.91 13.81
C HIS A 107 14.63 -0.81 13.65
N ASP A 108 14.81 -0.32 12.42
CA ASP A 108 15.84 0.68 12.10
C ASP A 108 15.39 2.12 12.43
N LEU A 109 14.09 2.35 12.63
CA LEU A 109 13.52 3.67 12.91
C LEU A 109 13.07 3.81 14.37
N SER A 110 13.22 5.01 14.93
CA SER A 110 12.70 5.32 16.27
C SER A 110 11.16 5.20 16.31
N PRO A 111 10.56 4.71 17.42
CA PRO A 111 9.10 4.59 17.55
C PRO A 111 8.36 5.91 17.35
N LEU A 112 8.98 7.04 17.72
CA LEU A 112 8.42 8.36 17.48
C LEU A 112 8.34 8.69 15.98
N ILE A 113 9.42 8.41 15.23
CA ILE A 113 9.47 8.63 13.77
C ILE A 113 8.39 7.78 13.11
N ILE A 114 8.30 6.50 13.45
CA ILE A 114 7.28 5.59 12.91
C ILE A 114 5.87 6.13 13.18
N SER A 115 5.62 6.62 14.39
CA SER A 115 4.31 7.17 14.75
C SER A 115 3.94 8.40 13.90
N PHE A 116 4.87 9.33 13.73
CA PHE A 116 4.66 10.51 12.86
C PHE A 116 4.49 10.12 11.39
N VAL A 117 5.30 9.18 10.89
CA VAL A 117 5.21 8.69 9.51
C VAL A 117 3.89 7.99 9.27
N MET A 118 3.43 7.14 10.18
CA MET A 118 2.12 6.47 10.08
C MET A 118 0.97 7.48 9.98
N ILE A 119 0.99 8.52 10.82
CA ILE A 119 -0.03 9.58 10.77
C ILE A 119 0.06 10.35 9.44
N GLY A 120 1.26 10.78 9.04
CA GLY A 120 1.47 11.51 7.78
C GLY A 120 1.04 10.71 6.55
N VAL A 121 1.42 9.44 6.49
CA VAL A 121 1.03 8.51 5.43
C VAL A 121 -0.47 8.29 5.40
N ALA A 122 -1.12 8.11 6.56
CA ALA A 122 -2.58 7.96 6.62
C ALA A 122 -3.31 9.19 6.06
N LEU A 123 -2.84 10.41 6.40
CA LEU A 123 -3.41 11.65 5.88
C LEU A 123 -3.21 11.80 4.37
N ILE A 124 -2.02 11.48 3.86
CA ILE A 124 -1.72 11.54 2.41
C ILE A 124 -2.56 10.52 1.65
N ILE A 125 -2.64 9.27 2.12
CA ILE A 125 -3.46 8.23 1.49
C ILE A 125 -4.93 8.63 1.50
N MET A 126 -5.43 9.19 2.60
CA MET A 126 -6.80 9.68 2.69
C MET A 126 -7.05 10.79 1.65
N LEU A 127 -6.12 11.73 1.50
CA LEU A 127 -6.21 12.80 0.51
C LEU A 127 -6.17 12.25 -0.93
N LEU A 128 -5.30 11.29 -1.22
CA LEU A 128 -5.19 10.64 -2.54
C LEU A 128 -6.43 9.79 -2.87
N ASN A 129 -7.00 9.09 -1.88
CA ASN A 129 -8.26 8.37 -2.06
C ASN A 129 -9.42 9.33 -2.30
N PHE A 130 -9.48 10.42 -1.53
CA PHE A 130 -10.51 11.43 -1.69
C PHE A 130 -10.41 12.13 -3.06
N SER A 131 -9.20 12.44 -3.53
CA SER A 131 -8.99 13.01 -4.86
C SER A 131 -9.45 12.06 -5.95
N GLY A 132 -9.14 10.76 -5.87
CA GLY A 132 -9.67 9.78 -6.82
C GLY A 132 -11.19 9.63 -6.75
N ALA A 133 -11.78 9.69 -5.55
CA ALA A 133 -13.23 9.57 -5.36
C ALA A 133 -14.00 10.79 -5.91
N MET A 134 -13.51 12.01 -5.68
CA MET A 134 -14.25 13.26 -5.92
C MET A 134 -13.78 14.09 -7.14
N CYS A 135 -12.55 13.91 -7.62
CA CYS A 135 -12.02 14.75 -8.71
C CYS A 135 -12.79 14.52 -10.01
N PRO A 136 -13.21 15.55 -10.77
CA PRO A 136 -13.96 15.37 -12.01
C PRO A 136 -13.16 14.54 -13.02
N GLN A 137 -13.81 13.57 -13.70
CA GLN A 137 -13.12 12.67 -14.64
C GLN A 137 -12.38 13.42 -15.76
N GLU A 138 -12.83 14.64 -16.10
CA GLU A 138 -12.22 15.52 -17.10
C GLU A 138 -10.78 15.92 -16.76
N PHE A 139 -10.44 16.00 -15.47
CA PHE A 139 -9.08 16.34 -15.03
C PHE A 139 -8.16 15.12 -14.92
N LEU A 140 -8.71 13.92 -15.04
CA LEU A 140 -7.99 12.69 -14.84
C LEU A 140 -7.57 12.10 -16.18
N PRO A 141 -6.34 11.59 -16.32
CA PRO A 141 -5.91 10.94 -17.54
C PRO A 141 -6.90 9.82 -17.87
N GLY A 142 -7.43 9.84 -19.10
CA GLY A 142 -8.45 8.89 -19.53
C GLY A 142 -8.04 7.45 -19.20
N GLY A 143 -9.01 6.60 -18.83
CA GLY A 143 -8.74 5.27 -18.26
C GLY A 143 -7.71 4.46 -19.04
N VAL A 144 -7.76 4.49 -20.38
CA VAL A 144 -6.79 3.81 -21.25
C VAL A 144 -5.37 4.36 -21.08
N CYS A 145 -5.19 5.68 -21.05
CA CYS A 145 -3.90 6.33 -20.87
C CYS A 145 -3.31 5.99 -19.49
N SER A 146 -4.15 6.07 -18.45
CA SER A 146 -3.80 5.69 -17.08
C SER A 146 -3.36 4.22 -16.98
N THR A 147 -4.11 3.30 -17.57
CA THR A 147 -3.75 1.87 -17.60
C THR A 147 -2.45 1.62 -18.35
N LEU A 148 -2.25 2.24 -19.51
CA LEU A 148 -1.01 2.10 -20.28
C LEU A 148 0.20 2.65 -19.51
N LEU A 149 0.06 3.80 -18.86
CA LEU A 149 1.09 4.37 -18.00
C LEU A 149 1.43 3.44 -16.84
N MET A 150 0.42 2.90 -16.16
CA MET A 150 0.60 1.95 -15.06
C MET A 150 1.29 0.65 -15.50
N MET A 151 0.93 0.13 -16.67
CA MET A 151 1.58 -1.05 -17.26
C MET A 151 3.04 -0.78 -17.63
N ALA A 152 3.32 0.38 -18.23
CA ALA A 152 4.68 0.79 -18.56
C ALA A 152 5.55 0.97 -17.30
N LEU A 153 5.03 1.64 -16.27
CA LEU A 153 5.71 1.80 -14.98
C LEU A 153 5.96 0.46 -14.30
N LEU A 154 4.98 -0.45 -14.30
CA LEU A 154 5.13 -1.79 -13.74
C LEU A 154 6.21 -2.61 -14.48
N LEU A 155 6.27 -2.50 -15.81
CA LEU A 155 7.30 -3.17 -16.61
C LEU A 155 8.70 -2.63 -16.25
N VAL A 156 8.86 -1.31 -16.21
CA VAL A 156 10.13 -0.67 -15.82
C VAL A 156 10.51 -1.08 -14.41
N LEU A 157 9.56 -1.04 -13.46
CA LEU A 157 9.77 -1.46 -12.08
C LEU A 157 10.26 -2.92 -12.00
N THR A 158 9.66 -3.80 -12.80
CA THR A 158 10.04 -5.22 -12.87
C THR A 158 11.46 -5.40 -13.41
N ILE A 159 11.82 -4.69 -14.49
CA ILE A 159 13.17 -4.74 -15.08
C ILE A 159 14.20 -4.23 -14.06
N VAL A 160 13.97 -3.07 -13.46
CA VAL A 160 14.86 -2.49 -12.43
C VAL A 160 14.97 -3.43 -11.23
N GLY A 161 13.85 -4.03 -10.79
CA GLY A 161 13.83 -5.00 -9.70
C GLY A 161 14.67 -6.25 -9.99
N ILE A 162 14.57 -6.82 -11.19
CA ILE A 162 15.40 -7.98 -11.60
C ILE A 162 16.88 -7.59 -11.61
N VAL A 163 17.24 -6.45 -12.22
CA VAL A 163 18.64 -5.99 -12.28
C VAL A 163 19.17 -5.69 -10.87
N GLN A 164 18.35 -5.10 -10.00
CA GLN A 164 18.69 -4.85 -8.60
C GLN A 164 18.96 -6.16 -7.85
N LEU A 165 18.14 -7.20 -8.04
CA LEU A 165 18.34 -8.51 -7.43
C LEU A 165 19.62 -9.20 -7.95
N CYS A 166 19.96 -9.03 -9.23
CA CYS A 166 21.16 -9.61 -9.82
C CYS A 166 22.45 -8.89 -9.40
N THR A 167 22.41 -7.56 -9.26
CA THR A 167 23.60 -6.74 -8.99
C THR A 167 23.81 -6.43 -7.51
N GLY A 168 22.75 -6.44 -6.71
CA GLY A 168 22.78 -6.00 -5.31
C GLY A 168 23.07 -4.50 -5.13
N SER A 169 22.99 -3.70 -6.20
CA SER A 169 23.31 -2.26 -6.13
C SER A 169 22.27 -1.49 -5.33
N VAL A 170 22.75 -0.69 -4.37
CA VAL A 170 21.91 0.20 -3.55
C VAL A 170 21.31 1.32 -4.40
N GLU A 171 22.04 1.82 -5.40
CA GLU A 171 21.55 2.87 -6.31
C GLU A 171 20.34 2.41 -7.13
N LEU A 172 20.34 1.13 -7.54
CA LEU A 172 19.20 0.53 -8.22
C LEU A 172 18.01 0.30 -7.29
N LEU A 173 18.26 0.02 -6.01
CA LEU A 173 17.20 -0.06 -4.99
C LEU A 173 16.57 1.32 -4.76
N ASP A 174 17.37 2.37 -4.66
CA ASP A 174 16.87 3.76 -4.54
C ASP A 174 16.02 4.15 -5.76
N THR A 175 16.47 3.76 -6.96
CA THR A 175 15.73 3.98 -8.21
C THR A 175 14.42 3.19 -8.20
N PHE A 176 14.45 1.92 -7.80
CA PHE A 176 13.27 1.06 -7.69
C PHE A 176 12.22 1.66 -6.75
N VAL A 177 12.61 2.05 -5.53
CA VAL A 177 11.69 2.61 -4.54
C VAL A 177 11.15 3.97 -5.00
N SER A 178 11.96 4.78 -5.68
CA SER A 178 11.52 6.06 -6.25
C SER A 178 10.44 5.88 -7.32
N ILE A 179 10.62 4.92 -8.24
CA ILE A 179 9.63 4.59 -9.26
C ILE A 179 8.38 4.02 -8.60
N LEU A 180 8.54 3.15 -7.60
CA LEU A 180 7.42 2.57 -6.84
C LEU A 180 6.57 3.65 -6.17
N PHE A 181 7.22 4.62 -5.53
CA PHE A 181 6.55 5.73 -4.87
C PHE A 181 5.74 6.58 -5.85
N LEU A 182 6.34 6.94 -7.00
CA LEU A 182 5.64 7.68 -8.06
C LEU A 182 4.46 6.86 -8.61
N MET A 183 4.67 5.57 -8.85
CA MET A 183 3.63 4.66 -9.30
C MET A 183 2.47 4.62 -8.29
N LEU A 184 2.73 4.57 -6.98
CA LEU A 184 1.70 4.57 -5.93
C LEU A 184 0.91 5.88 -5.86
N ILE A 185 1.57 7.03 -6.01
CA ILE A 185 0.89 8.34 -6.06
C ILE A 185 -0.14 8.37 -7.19
N ILE A 186 0.16 7.73 -8.32
CA ILE A 186 -0.73 7.64 -9.48
C ILE A 186 -1.77 6.52 -9.29
N ALA A 187 -1.34 5.37 -8.77
CA ALA A 187 -2.18 4.17 -8.62
C ALA A 187 -3.30 4.35 -7.59
N ILE A 188 -3.03 5.04 -6.48
CA ILE A 188 -4.02 5.21 -5.40
C ILE A 188 -5.27 5.96 -5.88
N PRO A 189 -5.17 7.13 -6.54
CA PRO A 189 -6.33 7.81 -7.13
C PRO A 189 -7.04 6.97 -8.20
N ILE A 190 -6.30 6.27 -9.08
CA ILE A 190 -6.90 5.38 -10.10
C ILE A 190 -7.69 4.25 -9.44
N GLN A 191 -7.13 3.61 -8.42
CA GLN A 191 -7.81 2.56 -7.66
C GLN A 191 -9.03 3.11 -6.93
N ALA A 192 -8.96 4.32 -6.38
CA ALA A 192 -10.11 4.95 -5.74
C ALA A 192 -11.23 5.22 -6.75
N GLN A 193 -10.92 5.63 -7.99
CA GLN A 193 -11.93 5.75 -9.07
C GLN A 193 -12.55 4.40 -9.42
N PHE A 194 -11.72 3.36 -9.53
CA PHE A 194 -12.21 2.00 -9.78
C PHE A 194 -13.16 1.53 -8.68
N ASN A 195 -12.77 1.70 -7.42
CA ASN A 195 -13.58 1.32 -6.26
C ASN A 195 -14.94 2.04 -6.23
N HIS A 196 -15.00 3.28 -6.71
CA HIS A 196 -16.23 4.08 -6.80
C HIS A 196 -16.98 3.91 -8.12
N GLY A 197 -16.62 2.95 -8.98
CA GLY A 197 -17.31 2.68 -10.24
C GLY A 197 -17.17 3.81 -11.27
N ARG A 198 -16.15 4.67 -11.14
CA ARG A 198 -15.94 5.85 -12.00
C ARG A 198 -15.10 5.56 -13.25
N LEU A 199 -14.64 4.33 -13.45
CA LEU A 199 -13.91 3.96 -14.67
C LEU A 199 -14.87 3.32 -15.66
N ASN A 200 -15.26 4.07 -16.70
CA ASN A 200 -16.23 3.62 -17.71
C ASN A 200 -15.76 2.40 -18.54
N VAL A 201 -14.48 2.02 -18.44
CA VAL A 201 -13.86 0.96 -19.25
C VAL A 201 -13.99 -0.42 -18.59
N VAL A 202 -14.18 -0.49 -17.26
CA VAL A 202 -14.19 -1.76 -16.53
C VAL A 202 -15.44 -1.85 -15.67
N GLU A 203 -16.24 -2.89 -15.93
CA GLU A 203 -17.40 -3.19 -15.11
C GLU A 203 -16.96 -3.73 -13.75
N VAL A 204 -17.43 -3.08 -12.68
CA VAL A 204 -17.15 -3.53 -11.31
C VAL A 204 -18.21 -4.54 -10.92
N VAL A 205 -17.81 -5.81 -10.74
CA VAL A 205 -18.66 -6.84 -10.15
C VAL A 205 -18.35 -6.93 -8.65
N PRO A 206 -19.25 -6.45 -7.76
CA PRO A 206 -18.97 -6.33 -6.33
C PRO A 206 -18.52 -7.64 -5.68
N GLU A 207 -19.14 -8.77 -6.02
CA GLU A 207 -18.84 -10.06 -5.41
C GLU A 207 -17.44 -10.58 -5.73
N GLU A 208 -16.94 -10.32 -6.94
CA GLU A 208 -15.64 -10.82 -7.39
C GLU A 208 -14.51 -9.88 -7.00
N HIS A 209 -14.75 -8.56 -7.09
CA HIS A 209 -13.73 -7.55 -6.90
C HIS A 209 -13.54 -7.11 -5.45
N LEU A 210 -14.45 -7.44 -4.51
CA LEU A 210 -14.41 -6.93 -3.14
C LEU A 210 -13.06 -7.20 -2.46
N MET A 211 -12.62 -8.45 -2.43
CA MET A 211 -11.38 -8.80 -1.74
C MET A 211 -10.15 -8.28 -2.50
N VAL A 212 -10.18 -8.29 -3.83
CA VAL A 212 -9.08 -7.76 -4.67
C VAL A 212 -8.91 -6.27 -4.40
N CYS A 213 -9.97 -5.48 -4.49
CA CYS A 213 -9.94 -4.04 -4.19
C CYS A 213 -9.51 -3.75 -2.75
N THR A 214 -9.96 -4.56 -1.80
CA THR A 214 -9.59 -4.44 -0.39
C THR A 214 -8.09 -4.68 -0.18
N LEU A 215 -7.55 -5.75 -0.77
CA LEU A 215 -6.13 -6.07 -0.68
C LEU A 215 -5.28 -5.04 -1.42
N THR A 216 -5.73 -4.54 -2.56
CA THR A 216 -5.03 -3.47 -3.28
C THR A 216 -4.99 -2.18 -2.46
N LEU A 217 -6.10 -1.79 -1.81
CA LEU A 217 -6.13 -0.66 -0.88
C LEU A 217 -5.12 -0.85 0.27
N TYR A 218 -5.15 -2.04 0.89
CA TYR A 218 -4.24 -2.40 1.96
C TYR A 218 -2.77 -2.33 1.51
N LEU A 219 -2.44 -2.99 0.40
CA LEU A 219 -1.07 -3.05 -0.11
C LEU A 219 -0.57 -1.70 -0.59
N HIS A 220 -1.37 -0.91 -1.30
CA HIS A 220 -0.97 0.46 -1.66
C HIS A 220 -0.64 1.28 -0.42
N SER A 221 -1.44 1.13 0.64
CA SER A 221 -1.19 1.85 1.89
C SER A 221 0.12 1.42 2.55
N MET A 222 0.37 0.12 2.63
CA MET A 222 1.58 -0.45 3.23
C MET A 222 2.83 -0.16 2.39
N MET A 223 2.74 -0.30 1.07
CA MET A 223 3.85 0.01 0.16
C MET A 223 4.20 1.50 0.20
N PHE A 224 3.20 2.38 0.27
CA PHE A 224 3.44 3.81 0.39
C PHE A 224 4.15 4.13 1.72
N PHE A 225 3.68 3.52 2.81
CA PHE A 225 4.36 3.60 4.11
C PHE A 225 5.82 3.13 4.03
N PHE A 226 6.09 1.96 3.44
CA PHE A 226 7.45 1.46 3.28
C PHE A 226 8.33 2.36 2.41
N CYS A 227 7.78 2.96 1.35
CA CYS A 227 8.53 3.93 0.54
C CYS A 227 8.96 5.15 1.38
N VAL A 228 8.04 5.71 2.18
CA VAL A 228 8.35 6.85 3.05
C VAL A 228 9.38 6.47 4.11
N CYS A 229 9.22 5.32 4.77
CA CYS A 229 10.22 4.80 5.72
C CYS A 229 11.59 4.60 5.05
N TYR A 230 11.62 4.04 3.84
CA TYR A 230 12.85 3.85 3.09
C TYR A 230 13.53 5.18 2.77
N PHE A 231 12.79 6.20 2.33
CA PHE A 231 13.38 7.52 2.06
C PHE A 231 13.97 8.17 3.30
N ILE A 232 13.32 8.03 4.47
CA ILE A 232 13.86 8.52 5.73
C ILE A 232 15.19 7.82 6.06
N LEU A 233 15.22 6.48 5.94
CA LEU A 233 16.45 5.71 6.15
C LEU A 233 17.57 6.07 5.15
N VAL A 234 17.22 6.35 3.90
CA VAL A 234 18.20 6.83 2.90
C VAL A 234 18.76 8.19 3.28
N ASP A 235 17.91 9.10 3.75
CA ASP A 235 18.31 10.44 4.16
C ASP A 235 19.25 10.39 5.37
N GLU A 236 18.88 9.64 6.42
CA GLU A 236 19.73 9.41 7.59
C GLU A 236 21.10 8.79 7.22
N ARG A 237 21.12 7.83 6.29
CA ARG A 237 22.38 7.25 5.78
C ARG A 237 23.24 8.28 5.05
N LYS A 238 22.64 9.16 4.25
CA LYS A 238 23.36 10.22 3.53
C LYS A 238 23.94 11.26 4.50
N GLU A 239 23.18 11.63 5.52
CA GLU A 239 23.65 12.55 6.57
C GLU A 239 24.83 11.95 7.37
N ALA A 240 24.76 10.68 7.74
CA ALA A 240 25.85 10.00 8.44
C ALA A 240 27.14 9.93 7.61
N ILE A 241 27.03 9.65 6.31
CA ILE A 241 28.18 9.66 5.39
C ILE A 241 28.78 11.06 5.28
N ARG A 242 27.92 12.09 5.18
CA ARG A 242 28.36 13.49 5.10
C ARG A 242 29.15 13.91 6.35
N GLN A 243 28.65 13.60 7.54
CA GLN A 243 29.34 13.90 8.80
C GLN A 243 30.69 13.17 8.91
N THR A 244 30.77 11.94 8.42
CA THR A 244 32.03 11.17 8.42
C THR A 244 33.06 11.75 7.45
N SER A 245 32.61 12.31 6.31
CA SER A 245 33.49 12.96 5.33
C SER A 245 33.92 14.37 5.74
N GLU A 246 33.09 15.09 6.51
CA GLU A 246 33.40 16.43 7.04
C GLU A 246 34.15 16.38 8.39
N ALA A 247 34.26 15.20 9.02
CA ALA A 247 35.05 15.01 10.22
C ALA A 247 36.47 15.57 9.96
N PRO A 248 36.94 16.52 10.79
CA PRO A 248 38.15 17.27 10.48
C PRO A 248 39.29 16.29 10.25
N LYS A 249 39.97 16.43 9.12
CA LYS A 249 41.38 16.02 9.00
C LYS A 249 42.08 16.80 10.11
N ILE A 250 42.11 16.25 11.31
CA ILE A 250 42.88 16.76 12.42
C ILE A 250 44.26 16.93 11.83
N SER A 251 44.62 18.20 11.73
CA SER A 251 45.86 18.75 11.23
C SER A 251 47.01 17.98 11.86
N LEU A 252 47.47 16.96 11.15
CA LEU A 252 48.73 16.25 11.38
C LEU A 252 49.88 17.12 10.86
N GLU A 253 49.81 18.42 11.17
CA GLU A 253 50.70 19.48 10.69
C GLU A 253 51.01 20.44 11.84
N ASN A 254 51.25 19.89 13.04
CA ASN A 254 51.85 20.62 14.16
C ASN A 254 52.91 19.80 14.94
N ASP A 255 53.37 18.67 14.39
CA ASP A 255 54.41 17.83 15.02
C ASP A 255 55.66 17.64 14.14
N PHE A 256 55.94 18.58 13.23
CA PHE A 256 57.24 18.65 12.57
C PHE A 256 57.84 20.05 12.72
N ASP A 257 58.89 20.05 13.54
CA ASP A 257 59.98 21.03 13.75
C ASP A 257 59.77 22.19 14.74
#